data_AF-A0A1M2W631-F1
#
_entry.id   AF-A0A1M2W631-F1
#
_cell.length_a   1.000
_cell.length_b   1.000
_cell.length_c   1.000
_cell.angle_alpha   90.00
_cell.angle_beta   90.00
_cell.angle_gamma   90.00
#
_symmetry.space_group_name_H-M   'P 1'
#
loop_
_entity.id
_entity.type
_entity.pdbx_description
1 polymer ?
#
loop_
_entity_poly.entity_id
_entity_poly.type
_entity_poly.pdbx_seq_one_letter_code
_entity_poly.pdbx_strand_id
1 'polypeptide(L)'
;MLDVFLRSLPSSYTLHTSKQLTRYVPGSPVVMHFADGTTAEADVLVGADGIHSATRYSMYASAHQSECTSTSEGSQAWQACPRCKVAQPVWTGIHSYRCLIPTEKLYGLNPDHTTKSLGSVLCYSGKGKHIITYQISGGTLLNFVALCREPDGEGTHYVHKWVTEVPQEEVISRFTFWEPEVKQMLECVINPTRWAIHVVKDLPFAIRGNVALIGDAMHAMSPNFGAGGGQAIEDAYILGRLLADPRVA
;
A
#
# COMPACT_ATOMS: atom_id res chain seq x y z
N MET A 1 -2.37 -5.38 -15.63
CA MET A 1 -0.93 -5.04 -15.66
C MET A 1 -0.08 -6.19 -15.12
N LEU A 2 -0.31 -6.69 -13.89
CA LEU A 2 0.44 -7.83 -13.35
C LEU A 2 0.46 -9.06 -14.27
N ASP A 3 -0.68 -9.43 -14.84
CA ASP A 3 -0.77 -10.54 -15.81
C ASP A 3 0.14 -10.35 -17.04
N VAL A 4 0.37 -9.10 -17.46
CA VAL A 4 1.25 -8.78 -18.58
C VAL A 4 2.71 -9.04 -18.19
N PHE A 5 3.10 -8.68 -16.97
CA PHE A 5 4.44 -8.98 -16.45
C PHE A 5 4.66 -10.49 -16.30
N LEU A 6 3.68 -11.22 -15.76
CA LEU A 6 3.78 -12.67 -15.60
C LEU A 6 3.95 -13.41 -16.93
N ARG A 7 3.25 -12.97 -17.99
CA ARG A 7 3.41 -13.52 -19.35
C ARG A 7 4.76 -13.18 -19.99
N SER A 8 5.45 -12.17 -19.50
CA SER A 8 6.73 -11.70 -20.02
C SER A 8 7.93 -12.27 -19.26
N LEU A 9 7.70 -13.12 -18.25
CA LEU A 9 8.79 -13.74 -17.49
C LEU A 9 9.59 -14.70 -18.39
N PRO A 10 10.93 -14.56 -18.46
CA PRO A 10 11.76 -15.51 -19.19
C PRO A 10 11.66 -16.91 -18.60
N SER A 11 11.82 -17.94 -19.43
CA SER A 11 11.76 -19.34 -18.99
C SER A 11 12.85 -19.74 -17.99
N SER A 12 13.88 -18.90 -17.82
CA SER A 12 14.92 -19.06 -16.79
C SER A 12 14.45 -18.72 -15.38
N TYR A 13 13.28 -18.07 -15.23
CA TYR A 13 12.72 -17.73 -13.93
C TYR A 13 11.74 -18.81 -13.49
N THR A 14 11.91 -19.30 -12.27
CA THR A 14 10.99 -20.25 -11.65
C THR A 14 10.03 -19.49 -10.74
N LEU A 15 8.72 -19.61 -11.01
CA LEU A 15 7.68 -19.04 -10.16
C LEU A 15 7.08 -20.13 -9.27
N HIS A 16 7.19 -19.94 -7.95
CA HIS A 16 6.54 -20.81 -6.96
C HIS A 16 5.35 -20.10 -6.33
N THR A 17 4.14 -20.43 -6.77
CA THR A 17 2.89 -19.91 -6.17
C THR A 17 2.49 -20.71 -4.93
N SER A 18 1.53 -20.18 -4.16
CA SER A 18 1.07 -20.80 -2.90
C SER A 18 2.17 -20.96 -1.85
N LYS A 19 3.25 -20.17 -1.96
CA LYS A 19 4.37 -20.09 -1.00
C LYS A 19 4.28 -18.80 -0.21
N GLN A 20 3.57 -18.83 0.92
CA GLN A 20 3.54 -17.69 1.84
C GLN A 20 4.74 -17.78 2.79
N LEU A 21 5.68 -16.84 2.68
CA LEU A 21 6.81 -16.73 3.61
C LEU A 21 6.28 -16.41 5.02
N THR A 22 6.72 -17.17 6.02
CA THR A 22 6.37 -16.91 7.43
C THR A 22 7.54 -16.29 8.18
N ARG A 23 8.76 -16.76 7.91
CA ARG A 23 10.01 -16.22 8.45
C ARG A 23 11.19 -16.62 7.59
N TYR A 24 12.35 -15.99 7.83
CA TYR A 24 13.64 -16.47 7.35
C TYR A 24 14.66 -16.58 8.48
N VAL A 25 15.72 -17.34 8.26
CA VAL A 25 16.91 -17.39 9.12
C VAL A 25 18.05 -16.68 8.38
N PRO A 26 18.64 -15.61 8.94
CA PRO A 26 19.78 -14.94 8.33
C PRO A 26 21.01 -15.85 8.34
N GLY A 27 21.81 -15.78 7.28
CA GLY A 27 22.99 -16.63 7.10
C GLY A 27 23.44 -16.63 5.63
N SER A 28 24.51 -17.36 5.34
CA SER A 28 24.93 -17.65 3.98
C SER A 28 24.97 -19.18 3.83
N PRO A 29 23.89 -19.80 3.31
CA PRO A 29 22.72 -19.19 2.64
C PRO A 29 21.64 -18.64 3.61
N VAL A 30 20.73 -17.81 3.10
CA VAL A 30 19.48 -17.42 3.77
C VAL A 30 18.50 -18.59 3.66
N VAL A 31 17.89 -18.99 4.78
CA VAL A 31 16.88 -20.07 4.78
C VAL A 31 15.49 -19.48 4.95
N MET A 32 14.61 -19.68 3.98
CA MET A 32 13.21 -19.25 3.98
C MET A 32 12.30 -20.38 4.47
N HIS A 33 11.34 -20.04 5.33
CA HIS A 33 10.30 -20.98 5.81
C HIS A 33 8.92 -20.54 5.34
N PHE A 34 8.17 -21.46 4.74
CA PHE A 34 6.85 -21.18 4.19
C PHE A 34 5.71 -21.79 5.03
N ALA A 35 4.51 -21.25 4.88
CA ALA A 35 3.32 -21.67 5.63
C ALA A 35 2.92 -23.13 5.35
N ASP A 36 3.31 -23.70 4.21
CA ASP A 36 3.08 -25.10 3.86
C ASP A 36 4.11 -26.08 4.49
N GLY A 37 4.99 -25.58 5.36
CA GLY A 37 6.02 -26.35 6.05
C GLY A 37 7.30 -26.57 5.23
N THR A 38 7.34 -26.15 3.97
CA THR A 38 8.54 -26.27 3.12
C THR A 38 9.57 -25.18 3.42
N THR A 39 10.80 -25.39 2.95
CA THR A 39 11.89 -24.44 3.02
C THR A 39 12.57 -24.24 1.66
N ALA A 40 13.26 -23.11 1.51
CA ALA A 40 14.15 -22.85 0.38
C ALA A 40 15.39 -22.08 0.86
N GLU A 41 16.47 -22.19 0.10
CA GLU A 41 17.74 -21.52 0.39
C GLU A 41 18.11 -20.57 -0.75
N ALA A 42 18.71 -19.43 -0.43
CA ALA A 42 19.21 -18.47 -1.41
C ALA A 42 20.41 -17.69 -0.88
N ASP A 43 21.30 -17.28 -1.77
CA ASP A 43 22.41 -16.39 -1.42
C ASP A 43 21.95 -14.99 -1.04
N VAL A 44 20.86 -14.52 -1.66
CA VAL A 44 20.24 -13.21 -1.42
C VAL A 44 18.72 -13.37 -1.33
N LEU A 45 18.10 -12.68 -0.38
CA LEU A 45 16.65 -12.58 -0.24
C LEU A 45 16.18 -11.13 -0.46
N VAL A 46 15.25 -10.92 -1.39
CA VAL A 46 14.60 -9.62 -1.62
C VAL A 46 13.15 -9.68 -1.16
N GLY A 47 12.82 -8.93 -0.10
CA GLY A 47 11.46 -8.77 0.40
C GLY A 47 10.69 -7.76 -0.44
N ALA A 48 9.85 -8.26 -1.35
CA ALA A 48 8.87 -7.50 -2.13
C ALA A 48 7.42 -7.88 -1.75
N ASP A 49 7.21 -8.25 -0.48
CA ASP A 49 6.01 -8.86 0.09
C ASP A 49 5.03 -7.85 0.72
N GLY A 50 5.09 -6.60 0.26
CA GLY A 50 4.08 -5.57 0.51
C GLY A 50 4.04 -5.00 1.92
N ILE A 51 2.99 -4.21 2.21
CA ILE A 51 2.86 -3.49 3.49
C ILE A 51 2.81 -4.44 4.71
N HIS A 52 2.42 -5.71 4.55
CA HIS A 52 2.43 -6.73 5.61
C HIS A 52 3.66 -7.67 5.56
N SER A 53 4.78 -7.17 5.02
CA SER A 53 6.01 -7.92 4.78
C SER A 53 6.47 -8.80 5.96
N ALA A 54 6.44 -10.11 5.76
CA ALA A 54 7.02 -11.09 6.68
C ALA A 54 8.56 -10.97 6.70
N THR A 55 9.15 -10.54 5.58
CA THR A 55 10.59 -10.27 5.45
C THR A 55 11.00 -9.11 6.35
N ARG A 56 10.29 -7.98 6.31
CA ARG A 56 10.53 -6.82 7.17
C ARG A 56 10.35 -7.20 8.64
N TYR A 57 9.27 -7.90 8.97
CA TYR A 57 9.01 -8.34 10.35
C TYR A 57 10.16 -9.23 10.88
N SER A 58 10.60 -10.21 10.10
CA SER A 58 11.71 -11.10 10.46
C SER A 58 13.03 -10.35 10.62
N MET A 59 13.31 -9.39 9.74
CA MET A 59 14.51 -8.53 9.77
C MET A 59 14.59 -7.74 11.08
N TYR A 60 13.51 -7.06 11.46
CA TYR A 60 13.46 -6.25 12.67
C TYR A 60 13.39 -7.08 13.96
N ALA A 61 12.72 -8.23 13.93
CA ALA A 61 12.74 -9.18 15.06
C ALA A 61 14.16 -9.69 15.34
N SER A 62 14.90 -10.08 14.29
CA SER A 62 16.29 -10.53 14.41
C SER A 62 17.21 -9.39 14.88
N ALA A 63 17.06 -8.17 14.34
CA ALA A 63 17.87 -7.02 14.75
C ALA A 63 17.65 -6.62 16.21
N HIS A 64 16.40 -6.68 16.67
CA HIS A 64 16.06 -6.42 18.06
C HIS A 64 16.76 -7.40 19.01
N GLN A 65 16.72 -8.70 18.70
CA GLN A 65 17.33 -9.74 19.53
C GLN A 65 18.85 -9.54 19.72
N SER A 66 19.56 -9.12 18.66
CA SER A 66 21.01 -8.94 18.71
C SER A 66 21.48 -7.59 19.25
N GLU A 67 20.68 -6.53 19.10
CA GLU A 67 21.17 -5.15 19.30
C GLU A 67 20.42 -4.38 20.40
N CYS A 68 19.22 -4.81 20.79
CA CYS A 68 18.39 -4.06 21.73
C CYS A 68 18.26 -4.74 23.11
N THR A 69 18.75 -5.97 23.27
CA THR A 69 18.55 -6.80 24.46
C THR A 69 19.39 -6.40 25.68
N SER A 70 20.34 -5.47 25.54
CA SER A 70 21.21 -4.98 26.62
C SER A 70 20.65 -3.79 27.41
N THR A 71 19.46 -3.27 27.05
CA THR A 71 18.79 -2.18 27.77
C THR A 71 17.55 -2.68 28.50
N SER A 72 17.05 -1.96 29.51
CA SER A 72 15.79 -2.28 30.20
C SER A 72 14.59 -2.40 29.24
N GLU A 73 14.64 -1.73 28.09
CA GLU A 73 13.69 -1.79 26.97
C GLU A 73 13.83 -3.06 26.11
N GLY A 74 14.95 -3.78 26.21
CA GLY A 74 15.26 -5.00 25.45
C GLY A 74 14.47 -6.24 25.86
N SER A 75 13.87 -6.22 27.05
CA SER A 75 12.97 -7.26 27.55
C SER A 75 11.60 -7.27 26.86
N GLN A 76 11.26 -6.17 26.17
CA GLN A 76 9.98 -6.03 25.48
C GLN A 76 10.05 -6.63 24.07
N ALA A 77 8.88 -7.03 23.55
CA ALA A 77 8.76 -7.44 22.16
C ALA A 77 9.22 -6.29 21.23
N TRP A 78 9.84 -6.62 20.08
CA TRP A 78 10.41 -5.61 19.19
C TRP A 78 9.38 -4.57 18.72
N GLN A 79 8.10 -4.92 18.67
CA GLN A 79 6.98 -4.04 18.36
C GLN A 79 6.78 -2.90 19.37
N ALA A 80 7.30 -3.04 20.59
CA ALA A 80 7.27 -2.01 21.63
C ALA A 80 8.58 -1.20 21.68
N CYS A 81 9.67 -1.71 21.10
CA CYS A 81 10.96 -1.02 21.06
C CYS A 81 10.85 0.29 20.26
N PRO A 82 11.28 1.45 20.81
CA PRO A 82 11.22 2.73 20.10
C PRO A 82 11.91 2.72 18.72
N ARG A 83 13.02 1.98 18.60
CA ARG A 83 13.76 1.82 17.34
C ARG A 83 13.06 0.91 16.35
N CYS A 84 12.54 -0.23 16.81
CA CYS A 84 12.08 -1.30 15.91
C CYS A 84 10.60 -1.16 15.54
N LYS A 85 9.77 -0.54 16.40
CA LYS A 85 8.32 -0.42 16.20
C LYS A 85 7.92 0.30 14.91
N VAL A 86 8.80 1.14 14.37
CA VAL A 86 8.60 1.88 13.11
C VAL A 86 8.43 0.97 11.88
N ALA A 87 8.89 -0.29 11.97
CA ALA A 87 8.67 -1.28 10.92
C ALA A 87 7.23 -1.83 10.86
N GLN A 88 6.37 -1.47 11.83
CA GLN A 88 4.95 -1.78 11.78
C GLN A 88 4.21 -0.73 10.95
N PRO A 89 3.25 -1.14 10.10
CA PRO A 89 2.35 -0.20 9.45
C PRO A 89 1.56 0.61 10.50
N VAL A 90 1.38 1.89 10.22
CA VAL A 90 0.58 2.80 11.05
C VAL A 90 -0.54 3.40 10.23
N TRP A 91 -1.71 3.58 10.85
CA TRP A 91 -2.82 4.26 10.21
C TRP A 91 -2.51 5.74 10.08
N THR A 92 -2.78 6.34 8.92
CA THR A 92 -2.51 7.76 8.68
C THR A 92 -3.60 8.67 9.23
N GLY A 93 -4.63 8.13 9.86
CA GLY A 93 -5.85 8.87 10.19
C GLY A 93 -6.63 9.29 8.94
N ILE A 94 -6.48 8.59 7.82
CA ILE A 94 -7.22 8.89 6.58
C ILE A 94 -8.06 7.69 6.18
N HIS A 95 -9.32 7.99 5.85
CA HIS A 95 -10.22 7.09 5.14
C HIS A 95 -10.31 7.48 3.67
N SER A 96 -10.19 6.49 2.79
CA SER A 96 -10.49 6.64 1.37
C SER A 96 -11.78 5.91 1.02
N TYR A 97 -12.78 6.63 0.57
CA TYR A 97 -14.03 6.09 0.04
C TYR A 97 -13.90 5.93 -1.47
N ARG A 98 -14.21 4.74 -1.97
CA ARG A 98 -14.03 4.39 -3.38
C ARG A 98 -15.31 3.80 -3.95
N CYS A 99 -15.69 4.26 -5.14
CA CYS A 99 -16.74 3.64 -5.94
C CYS A 99 -16.56 3.95 -7.44
N LEU A 100 -17.31 3.26 -8.27
CA LEU A 100 -17.44 3.57 -9.69
C LEU A 100 -18.83 4.15 -9.93
N ILE A 101 -18.89 5.31 -10.58
CA ILE A 101 -20.12 6.00 -10.92
C ILE A 101 -20.38 5.80 -12.42
N PRO A 102 -21.51 5.21 -12.84
CA PRO A 102 -21.93 5.21 -14.24
C PRO A 102 -22.10 6.65 -14.72
N THR A 103 -21.40 7.03 -15.79
CA THR A 103 -21.45 8.41 -16.30
C THR A 103 -22.82 8.76 -16.86
N GLU A 104 -23.55 7.77 -17.42
CA GLU A 104 -24.94 7.93 -17.84
C GLU A 104 -25.83 8.43 -16.70
N LYS A 105 -25.69 7.89 -15.48
CA LYS A 105 -26.46 8.31 -14.31
C LYS A 105 -26.13 9.75 -13.93
N LEU A 106 -24.84 10.08 -13.85
CA LEU A 106 -24.38 11.41 -13.46
C LEU A 106 -24.76 12.48 -14.50
N TYR A 107 -24.61 12.18 -15.78
CA TYR A 107 -24.89 13.12 -16.87
C TYR A 107 -26.38 13.19 -17.21
N GLY A 108 -27.17 12.18 -16.85
CA GLY A 108 -28.63 12.27 -16.84
C GLY A 108 -29.13 13.25 -15.77
N LEU A 109 -28.45 13.32 -14.62
CA LEU A 109 -28.75 14.28 -13.55
C LEU A 109 -28.22 15.69 -13.85
N ASN A 110 -26.99 15.79 -14.36
CA ASN A 110 -26.35 17.04 -14.75
C ASN A 110 -25.62 16.88 -16.10
N PRO A 111 -26.27 17.25 -17.22
CA PRO A 111 -25.69 17.15 -18.55
C PRO A 111 -24.42 18.00 -18.77
N ASP A 112 -24.22 19.03 -17.94
CA ASP A 112 -23.14 20.02 -18.02
C ASP A 112 -22.08 19.82 -16.93
N HIS A 113 -22.09 18.66 -16.25
CA HIS A 113 -21.11 18.36 -15.21
C HIS A 113 -19.68 18.46 -15.76
N THR A 114 -18.80 19.14 -15.05
CA THR A 114 -17.38 19.39 -15.40
C THR A 114 -16.64 18.12 -15.79
N THR A 115 -16.94 16.98 -15.15
CA THR A 115 -16.29 15.70 -15.42
C THR A 115 -16.57 15.17 -16.84
N LYS A 116 -17.60 15.65 -17.52
CA LYS A 116 -17.99 15.22 -18.87
C LYS A 116 -17.06 15.74 -19.95
N SER A 117 -16.65 17.01 -19.85
CA SER A 117 -15.90 17.72 -20.90
C SER A 117 -14.41 17.88 -20.59
N LEU A 118 -14.01 17.76 -19.33
CA LEU A 118 -12.63 18.04 -18.91
C LEU A 118 -11.59 17.06 -19.50
N GLY A 119 -11.96 15.79 -19.67
CA GLY A 119 -11.05 14.74 -20.17
C GLY A 119 -9.78 14.52 -19.33
N SER A 120 -9.76 15.04 -18.09
CA SER A 120 -8.59 15.04 -17.20
C SER A 120 -8.99 14.63 -15.77
N VAL A 121 -7.98 14.39 -14.92
CA VAL A 121 -8.20 14.17 -13.48
C VAL A 121 -8.67 15.47 -12.83
N LEU A 122 -9.76 15.40 -12.08
CA LEU A 122 -10.31 16.52 -11.32
C LEU A 122 -10.12 16.27 -9.82
N CYS A 123 -9.67 17.31 -9.11
CA CYS A 123 -9.51 17.30 -7.66
C CYS A 123 -10.36 18.39 -7.01
N TYR A 124 -11.43 18.00 -6.33
CA TYR A 124 -12.21 18.89 -5.48
C TYR A 124 -11.56 18.95 -4.10
N SER A 125 -11.12 20.13 -3.68
CA SER A 125 -10.38 20.33 -2.44
C SER A 125 -11.23 21.02 -1.38
N GLY A 126 -11.18 20.51 -0.15
CA GLY A 126 -11.78 21.17 1.00
C GLY A 126 -11.02 20.89 2.29
N LYS A 127 -11.48 21.48 3.39
CA LYS A 127 -10.79 21.38 4.68
C LYS A 127 -10.78 19.92 5.18
N GLY A 128 -9.58 19.34 5.26
CA GLY A 128 -9.33 17.99 5.78
C GLY A 128 -9.84 16.85 4.89
N LYS A 129 -10.27 17.13 3.66
CA LYS A 129 -10.79 16.12 2.73
C LYS A 129 -10.74 16.61 1.28
N HIS A 130 -10.60 15.67 0.35
CA HIS A 130 -10.60 15.97 -1.08
C HIS A 130 -11.19 14.80 -1.86
N ILE A 131 -11.70 15.08 -3.06
CA ILE A 131 -12.21 14.08 -3.99
C ILE A 131 -11.36 14.13 -5.24
N ILE A 132 -10.80 12.98 -5.63
CA ILE A 132 -10.14 12.78 -6.91
C ILE A 132 -11.08 11.97 -7.78
N THR A 133 -11.33 12.46 -9.00
CA THR A 133 -12.22 11.80 -9.94
C THR A 133 -11.71 11.89 -11.37
N TYR A 134 -11.91 10.82 -12.14
CA TYR A 134 -11.51 10.75 -13.54
C TYR A 134 -12.29 9.66 -14.28
N GLN A 135 -12.47 9.86 -15.59
CA GLN A 135 -13.14 8.91 -16.46
C GLN A 135 -12.25 7.69 -16.76
N ILE A 136 -12.85 6.51 -16.76
CA ILE A 136 -12.23 5.23 -17.15
C ILE A 136 -13.14 4.50 -18.14
N SER A 137 -12.68 3.36 -18.66
CA SER A 137 -13.48 2.51 -19.57
C SER A 137 -14.09 3.28 -20.75
N GLY A 138 -13.26 4.11 -21.40
CA GLY A 138 -13.68 4.94 -22.53
C GLY A 138 -14.70 6.03 -22.18
N GLY A 139 -14.80 6.44 -20.90
CA GLY A 139 -15.73 7.48 -20.45
C GLY A 139 -17.07 6.97 -19.95
N THR A 140 -17.29 5.65 -19.93
CA THR A 140 -18.56 5.05 -19.44
C THR A 140 -18.66 4.99 -17.92
N LEU A 141 -17.52 5.06 -17.23
CA LEU A 141 -17.43 5.02 -15.78
C LEU A 141 -16.56 6.18 -15.28
N LEU A 142 -16.93 6.72 -14.13
CA LEU A 142 -16.16 7.69 -13.39
C LEU A 142 -15.60 7.02 -12.13
N ASN A 143 -14.28 6.99 -12.00
CA ASN A 143 -13.62 6.51 -10.79
C ASN A 143 -13.67 7.60 -9.73
N PHE A 144 -14.41 7.36 -8.64
CA PHE A 144 -14.57 8.29 -7.53
C PHE A 144 -13.71 7.86 -6.34
N VAL A 145 -12.85 8.75 -5.86
CA VAL A 145 -12.01 8.54 -4.68
C VAL A 145 -12.11 9.75 -3.75
N ALA A 146 -12.76 9.58 -2.61
CA ALA A 146 -12.89 10.59 -1.58
C ALA A 146 -11.92 10.28 -0.43
N LEU A 147 -10.97 11.15 -0.14
CA LEU A 147 -10.09 11.03 1.02
C LEU A 147 -10.57 11.97 2.13
N CYS A 148 -10.76 11.43 3.33
CA CYS A 148 -11.22 12.18 4.50
C CYS A 148 -10.29 11.91 5.68
N ARG A 149 -9.78 12.97 6.30
CA ARG A 149 -9.06 12.88 7.57
C ARG A 149 -10.04 12.60 8.71
N GLU A 150 -9.65 11.67 9.57
CA GLU A 150 -10.20 11.46 10.90
C GLU A 150 -9.31 12.21 11.90
N PRO A 151 -9.84 13.18 12.65
CA PRO A 151 -9.11 13.82 13.74
C PRO A 151 -8.53 12.79 14.70
N ASP A 152 -7.30 13.04 15.16
CA ASP A 152 -6.59 12.22 16.15
C ASP A 152 -6.33 10.75 15.74
N GLY A 153 -6.64 10.36 14.50
CA GLY A 153 -6.40 9.00 14.01
C GLY A 153 -4.95 8.72 13.61
N GLU A 154 -4.17 9.76 13.31
CA GLU A 154 -2.81 9.61 12.80
C GLU A 154 -1.87 8.91 13.79
N GLY A 155 -1.24 7.82 13.35
CA GLY A 155 -0.32 7.04 14.17
C GLY A 155 -0.98 6.11 15.18
N THR A 156 -2.32 6.08 15.23
CA THR A 156 -3.06 5.16 16.10
C THR A 156 -3.21 3.77 15.48
N HIS A 157 -3.57 2.78 16.30
CA HIS A 157 -3.84 1.43 15.84
C HIS A 157 -5.27 1.32 15.29
N TYR A 158 -5.42 0.97 14.01
CA TYR A 158 -6.73 0.76 13.41
C TYR A 158 -7.23 -0.66 13.69
N VAL A 159 -8.29 -0.79 14.50
CA VAL A 159 -8.80 -2.08 15.00
C VAL A 159 -9.76 -2.80 14.05
N HIS A 160 -10.21 -2.15 12.98
CA HIS A 160 -11.16 -2.71 12.03
C HIS A 160 -10.48 -3.22 10.76
N LYS A 161 -11.23 -3.94 9.92
CA LYS A 161 -10.76 -4.34 8.60
C LYS A 161 -10.39 -3.10 7.79
N TRP A 162 -9.23 -3.12 7.15
CA TRP A 162 -8.73 -1.98 6.38
C TRP A 162 -9.62 -1.65 5.18
N VAL A 163 -10.37 -2.63 4.65
CA VAL A 163 -11.34 -2.41 3.58
C VAL A 163 -12.69 -2.97 4.02
N THR A 164 -13.71 -2.14 3.97
CA THR A 164 -15.09 -2.52 4.34
C THR A 164 -16.08 -1.84 3.40
N GLU A 165 -17.13 -2.54 2.99
CA GLU A 165 -18.29 -1.91 2.34
C GLU A 165 -19.03 -1.03 3.35
N VAL A 166 -19.46 0.14 2.91
CA VAL A 166 -20.17 1.10 3.77
C VAL A 166 -21.44 1.61 3.08
N PRO A 167 -22.45 2.04 3.86
CA PRO A 167 -23.62 2.68 3.29
C PRO A 167 -23.26 3.97 2.54
N GLN A 168 -24.05 4.31 1.51
CA GLN A 168 -23.88 5.54 0.74
C GLN A 168 -23.98 6.79 1.64
N GLU A 169 -24.86 6.72 2.65
CA GLU A 169 -25.13 7.77 3.63
C GLU A 169 -23.88 8.13 4.43
N GLU A 170 -23.01 7.16 4.71
CA GLU A 170 -21.73 7.42 5.39
C GLU A 170 -20.89 8.38 4.54
N VAL A 171 -20.76 8.12 3.24
CA VAL A 171 -20.00 8.97 2.32
C VAL A 171 -20.66 10.35 2.20
N ILE A 172 -21.98 10.40 1.99
CA ILE A 172 -22.74 11.67 1.88
C ILE A 172 -22.53 12.56 3.11
N SER A 173 -22.55 11.98 4.31
CA SER A 173 -22.37 12.72 5.58
C SER A 173 -21.03 13.45 5.65
N ARG A 174 -19.99 12.97 4.95
CA ARG A 174 -18.67 13.61 4.90
C ARG A 174 -18.66 14.90 4.09
N PHE A 175 -19.64 15.14 3.22
CA PHE A 175 -19.63 16.19 2.20
C PHE A 175 -20.89 17.08 2.22
N THR A 176 -21.61 17.14 3.33
CA THR A 176 -22.88 17.90 3.47
C THR A 176 -22.83 19.37 3.02
N PHE A 177 -21.70 20.04 3.24
CA PHE A 177 -21.48 21.47 2.92
C PHE A 177 -20.67 21.70 1.64
N TRP A 178 -20.59 20.72 0.75
CA TRP A 178 -19.89 20.84 -0.53
C TRP A 178 -20.83 21.34 -1.63
N GLU A 179 -20.24 21.71 -2.76
CA GLU A 179 -20.90 22.31 -3.91
C GLU A 179 -21.96 21.37 -4.53
N PRO A 180 -22.99 21.91 -5.21
CA PRO A 180 -24.03 21.11 -5.84
C PRO A 180 -23.50 20.02 -6.77
N GLU A 181 -22.42 20.29 -7.51
CA GLU A 181 -21.80 19.34 -8.43
C GLU A 181 -21.26 18.10 -7.68
N VAL A 182 -20.66 18.29 -6.51
CA VAL A 182 -20.18 17.18 -5.69
C VAL A 182 -21.34 16.38 -5.11
N LYS A 183 -22.42 17.05 -4.69
CA LYS A 183 -23.64 16.39 -4.22
C LYS A 183 -24.26 15.50 -5.30
N GLN A 184 -24.28 15.95 -6.55
CA GLN A 184 -24.75 15.16 -7.70
C GLN A 184 -23.90 13.89 -7.91
N MET A 185 -22.57 13.98 -7.75
CA MET A 185 -21.72 12.78 -7.77
C MET A 185 -22.07 11.83 -6.62
N LEU A 186 -22.29 12.36 -5.42
CA LEU A 186 -22.59 11.55 -4.23
C LEU A 186 -23.92 10.80 -4.34
N GLU A 187 -24.95 11.38 -4.97
CA GLU A 187 -26.22 10.71 -5.30
C GLU A 187 -26.03 9.52 -6.26
N CYS A 188 -24.94 9.55 -7.03
CA CYS A 188 -24.60 8.51 -7.99
C CYS A 188 -23.68 7.42 -7.43
N VAL A 189 -23.17 7.57 -6.21
CA VAL A 189 -22.34 6.56 -5.52
C VAL A 189 -23.14 5.28 -5.28
N ILE A 190 -22.59 4.15 -5.69
CA ILE A 190 -23.19 2.82 -5.52
C ILE A 190 -22.17 1.92 -4.83
N ASN A 191 -22.59 1.21 -3.79
CA ASN A 191 -21.80 0.24 -3.03
C ASN A 191 -20.37 0.72 -2.71
N PRO A 192 -20.21 1.87 -2.02
CA PRO A 192 -18.89 2.40 -1.74
C PRO A 192 -18.12 1.50 -0.76
N THR A 193 -16.80 1.49 -0.93
CA THR A 193 -15.89 0.84 0.02
C THR A 193 -15.08 1.90 0.76
N ARG A 194 -14.89 1.72 2.07
CA ARG A 194 -14.01 2.54 2.89
C ARG A 194 -12.69 1.80 3.12
N TRP A 195 -11.60 2.51 2.85
CA TRP A 195 -10.22 2.05 2.96
C TRP A 195 -9.51 2.84 4.06
N ALA A 196 -8.98 2.18 5.08
CA ALA A 196 -8.11 2.79 6.08
C ALA A 196 -6.68 2.83 5.54
N ILE A 197 -6.16 4.04 5.29
CA ILE A 197 -4.86 4.22 4.65
C ILE A 197 -3.75 4.02 5.68
N HIS A 198 -2.87 3.04 5.42
CA HIS A 198 -1.73 2.76 6.27
C HIS A 198 -0.42 3.03 5.52
N VAL A 199 0.61 3.35 6.26
CA VAL A 199 1.97 3.59 5.75
C VAL A 199 2.99 2.88 6.63
N VAL A 200 4.17 2.63 6.07
CA VAL A 200 5.37 2.28 6.83
C VAL A 200 6.17 3.56 7.03
N LYS A 201 6.55 3.86 8.27
CA LYS A 201 7.39 5.04 8.57
C LYS A 201 8.83 4.80 8.11
N ASP A 202 9.62 5.87 8.08
CA ASP A 202 11.04 5.82 7.70
C ASP A 202 11.78 4.73 8.48
N LEU A 203 12.20 3.70 7.75
CA LEU A 203 12.88 2.53 8.30
C LEU A 203 14.34 2.89 8.62
N PRO A 204 14.84 2.61 9.85
CA PRO A 204 16.24 2.82 10.18
C PRO A 204 17.23 2.06 9.29
N PHE A 205 16.80 0.92 8.74
CA PHE A 205 17.54 0.14 7.77
C PHE A 205 16.56 -0.69 6.94
N ALA A 206 16.84 -0.83 5.65
CA ALA A 206 16.09 -1.69 4.74
C ALA A 206 16.92 -2.90 4.25
N ILE A 207 18.16 -3.02 4.73
CA ILE A 207 19.12 -4.04 4.33
C ILE A 207 19.80 -4.58 5.59
N ARG A 208 19.97 -5.90 5.68
CA ARG A 208 20.76 -6.54 6.73
C ARG A 208 21.36 -7.84 6.22
N GLY A 209 22.69 -7.92 6.21
CA GLY A 209 23.41 -9.02 5.59
C GLY A 209 23.03 -9.13 4.10
N ASN A 210 22.59 -10.30 3.70
CA ASN A 210 22.14 -10.63 2.34
C ASN A 210 20.61 -10.57 2.16
N VAL A 211 19.92 -9.78 3.00
CA VAL A 211 18.47 -9.54 2.89
C VAL A 211 18.20 -8.06 2.67
N ALA A 212 17.39 -7.73 1.65
CA ALA A 212 16.98 -6.36 1.31
C ALA A 212 15.45 -6.25 1.17
N LEU A 213 14.88 -5.08 1.47
CA LEU A 213 13.46 -4.76 1.29
C LEU A 213 13.28 -3.80 0.09
N ILE A 214 12.22 -3.97 -0.69
CA ILE A 214 11.84 -3.07 -1.79
C ILE A 214 10.33 -2.82 -1.83
N GLY A 215 9.89 -1.77 -2.52
CA GLY A 215 8.48 -1.45 -2.69
C GLY A 215 7.77 -1.20 -1.36
N ASP A 216 6.49 -1.56 -1.27
CA ASP A 216 5.69 -1.40 -0.04
C ASP A 216 6.24 -2.18 1.16
N ALA A 217 7.13 -3.17 0.95
CA ALA A 217 7.83 -3.82 2.05
C ALA A 217 8.86 -2.88 2.71
N MET A 218 9.35 -1.86 2.00
CA MET A 218 10.29 -0.85 2.50
C MET A 218 9.58 0.48 2.80
N HIS A 219 8.74 0.97 1.90
CA HIS A 219 8.26 2.35 1.89
C HIS A 219 6.78 2.49 1.49
N ALA A 220 5.91 1.62 2.02
CA ALA A 220 4.47 1.77 1.80
C ALA A 220 4.01 3.18 2.22
N MET A 221 3.37 3.90 1.29
CA MET A 221 3.13 5.33 1.40
C MET A 221 1.68 5.71 1.10
N SER A 222 1.30 6.94 1.47
CA SER A 222 -0.02 7.48 1.14
C SER A 222 -0.21 7.57 -0.39
N PRO A 223 -1.42 7.26 -0.91
CA PRO A 223 -1.66 7.27 -2.35
C PRO A 223 -1.80 8.68 -2.96
N ASN A 224 -1.67 9.76 -2.17
CA ASN A 224 -1.94 11.13 -2.63
C ASN A 224 -1.13 11.56 -3.87
N PHE A 225 0.09 11.06 -4.03
CA PHE A 225 0.94 11.35 -5.20
C PHE A 225 0.86 10.27 -6.30
N GLY A 226 0.18 9.14 -6.06
CA GLY A 226 0.14 8.03 -7.01
C GLY A 226 1.51 7.42 -7.32
N ALA A 227 2.52 7.63 -6.47
CA ALA A 227 3.92 7.33 -6.79
C ALA A 227 4.42 5.95 -6.31
N GLY A 228 3.69 5.25 -5.43
CA GLY A 228 4.19 4.02 -4.79
C GLY A 228 4.58 2.93 -5.78
N GLY A 229 3.78 2.70 -6.83
CA GLY A 229 4.11 1.73 -7.87
C GLY A 229 5.37 2.12 -8.66
N GLY A 230 5.57 3.41 -8.94
CA GLY A 230 6.76 3.92 -9.62
C GLY A 230 8.01 3.74 -8.76
N GLN A 231 7.93 4.05 -7.47
CA GLN A 231 9.03 3.87 -6.51
C GLN A 231 9.46 2.40 -6.40
N ALA A 232 8.51 1.46 -6.35
CA ALA A 232 8.83 0.03 -6.36
C ALA A 232 9.53 -0.42 -7.66
N ILE A 233 9.17 0.17 -8.80
CA ILE A 233 9.82 -0.11 -10.09
C ILE A 233 11.24 0.45 -10.12
N GLU A 234 11.47 1.65 -9.57
CA GLU A 234 12.80 2.25 -9.43
C GLU A 234 13.72 1.37 -8.56
N ASP A 235 13.22 0.88 -7.41
CA ASP A 235 13.97 -0.06 -6.56
C ASP A 235 14.39 -1.31 -7.34
N ALA A 236 13.43 -1.95 -8.03
CA ALA A 236 13.66 -3.19 -8.77
C ALA A 236 14.63 -2.97 -9.94
N TYR A 237 14.55 -1.82 -10.62
CA TYR A 237 15.46 -1.47 -11.71
C TYR A 237 16.90 -1.31 -11.20
N ILE A 238 17.10 -0.54 -10.13
CA ILE A 238 18.44 -0.29 -9.57
C ILE A 238 19.03 -1.60 -9.03
N LEU A 239 18.28 -2.32 -8.20
CA LEU A 239 18.73 -3.57 -7.60
C LEU A 239 19.03 -4.64 -8.66
N GLY A 240 18.15 -4.80 -9.65
CA GLY A 240 18.35 -5.73 -10.75
C GLY A 240 19.60 -5.42 -11.56
N ARG A 241 19.91 -4.12 -11.80
CA ARG A 241 21.13 -3.70 -12.50
C ARG A 241 22.40 -3.98 -11.71
N LEU A 242 22.36 -3.88 -10.38
CA LEU A 242 23.48 -4.19 -9.51
C LEU A 242 23.73 -5.69 -9.42
N LEU A 243 22.67 -6.49 -9.20
CA LEU A 243 22.80 -7.95 -9.10
C LEU A 243 23.22 -8.61 -10.43
N ALA A 244 22.92 -7.99 -11.56
CA ALA A 244 23.36 -8.47 -12.87
C ALA A 244 24.79 -8.03 -13.24
N ASP A 245 25.46 -7.22 -12.41
CA ASP A 245 26.83 -6.78 -12.69
C ASP A 245 27.81 -7.97 -12.52
N PRO A 246 28.68 -8.27 -13.49
CA PRO A 246 29.62 -9.39 -13.41
C PRO A 246 30.57 -9.35 -12.22
N ARG A 247 30.75 -8.19 -11.57
CA ARG A 247 31.58 -8.04 -10.36
C ARG A 247 30.89 -8.53 -9.08
N VAL A 248 29.59 -8.82 -9.13
CA VAL A 248 28.80 -9.33 -8.00
C VAL A 248 28.74 -10.87 -8.01
N ALA A 249 29.05 -11.50 -9.15
CA ALA A 249 29.12 -12.94 -9.33
C ALA A 249 30.43 -13.58 -8.82
#